data_AF-A0A1I6SHE8-F1
#
_entry.id   AF-A0A1I6SHE8-F1
#
_cell.length_a   1.000
_cell.length_b   1.000
_cell.length_c   1.000
_cell.angle_alpha   90.00
_cell.angle_beta   90.00
_cell.angle_gamma   90.00
#
_symmetry.space_group_name_H-M   'P 1'
#
loop_
_entity.id
_entity.type
_entity.pdbx_description
1 polymer ?
#
loop_
_entity_poly.entity_id
_entity_poly.type
_entity_poly.pdbx_seq_one_letter_code
_entity_poly.pdbx_strand_id
1 'polypeptide(L)' 'MARFAIFACWILVLLIEILFLYNTIHVVHGPEDTLFNIVLITITLVVGAVGTTVTRNSWTKS' A
#
# COMPACT_ATOMS: atom_id res chain seq x y z
N MET A 1 13.95 -8.09 -14.17
CA MET A 1 14.33 -7.92 -12.75
C MET A 1 13.62 -6.71 -12.09
N ALA A 2 13.52 -5.55 -12.75
CA ALA A 2 12.88 -4.34 -12.18
C ALA A 2 11.43 -4.50 -11.65
N ARG A 3 10.61 -5.38 -12.26
CA ARG A 3 9.22 -5.64 -11.87
C ARG A 3 9.08 -6.16 -10.43
N PHE A 4 9.98 -7.08 -10.06
CA PHE A 4 10.02 -7.66 -8.73
C PHE A 4 10.48 -6.65 -7.68
N ALA A 5 11.42 -5.76 -8.05
CA ALA A 5 11.87 -4.69 -7.16
C ALA A 5 10.76 -3.68 -6.87
N ILE A 6 9.95 -3.29 -7.87
CA ILE A 6 8.81 -2.40 -7.70
C ILE A 6 7.74 -3.05 -6.81
N PHE A 7 7.46 -4.34 -7.01
CA PHE A 7 6.51 -5.09 -6.18
C PHE A 7 6.99 -5.23 -4.73
N ALA A 8 8.27 -5.53 -4.52
CA ALA A 8 8.88 -5.58 -3.20
C ALA A 8 8.89 -4.22 -2.50
N CYS A 9 9.15 -3.14 -3.25
CA CYS A 9 9.10 -1.77 -2.74
C CYS A 9 7.67 -1.39 -2.33
N TRP A 10 6.66 -1.74 -3.13
CA TRP A 10 5.26 -1.53 -2.78
C TRP A 10 4.83 -2.29 -1.52
N ILE A 11 5.21 -3.56 -1.38
CA ILE A 11 4.96 -4.34 -0.17
C ILE A 11 5.62 -3.72 1.05
N LEU A 12 6.85 -3.20 0.91
CA LEU A 12 7.55 -2.52 2.00
C LEU A 12 6.81 -1.27 2.46
N VAL A 13 6.30 -0.45 1.53
CA VAL A 13 5.48 0.73 1.87
C VAL A 13 4.24 0.31 2.64
N LEU A 14 3.51 -0.70 2.16
CA LEU A 14 2.29 -1.21 2.80
C LEU A 14 2.58 -1.75 4.21
N LEU A 15 3.72 -2.41 4.40
CA LEU A 15 4.15 -2.93 5.70
C LEU A 15 4.45 -1.79 6.70
N ILE A 16 5.05 -0.69 6.25
CA ILE A 16 5.28 0.50 7.07
C ILE A 16 3.94 1.11 7.52
N GLU A 17 2.97 1.19 6.62
CA GLU A 17 1.64 1.74 6.96
C GLU A 17 0.89 0.89 7.99
N ILE A 18 0.95 -0.44 7.86
CA ILE A 18 0.35 -1.36 8.84
C ILE A 18 1.02 -1.21 10.22
N LEU A 19 2.35 -1.08 10.26
CA LEU A 19 3.07 -0.80 11.51
C LEU A 19 2.65 0.54 12.13
N PHE A 20 2.42 1.56 11.31
CA PHE A 20 1.97 2.86 11.77
C PHE A 20 0.54 2.81 12.31
N LEU A 21 -0.35 2.06 11.65
CA LEU A 21 -1.69 1.78 12.15
C LEU A 21 -1.66 0.98 13.45
N TYR A 22 -0.79 -0.03 13.56
CA TYR A 22 -0.61 -0.82 14.78
C TYR A 22 -0.19 0.06 15.96
N ASN A 23 0.77 0.98 15.74
CA ASN A 23 1.16 1.96 16.75
C ASN A 23 0.01 2.91 17.11
N THR A 24 -0.76 3.34 16.11
CA THR A 24 -1.94 4.20 16.30
C THR A 24 -3.03 3.53 17.13
N ILE A 25 -3.20 2.21 17.02
CA ILE A 25 -4.16 1.43 17.82
C ILE A 25 -3.66 1.24 19.27
N HIS A 26 -2.34 1.14 19.47
CA HIS A 26 -1.73 0.89 20.77
C HIS A 26 -1.60 2.15 21.66
N VAL A 27 -1.73 3.33 21.08
CA VAL A 27 -1.63 4.63 21.78
C VAL A 27 -2.92 5.39 21.50
N VAL A 28 -3.46 6.09 22.51
CA VAL A 28 -4.71 6.84 22.39
C VAL A 28 -4.52 8.02 21.42
N HIS A 29 -4.79 7.80 20.14
CA HIS A 29 -4.76 8.82 19.09
C HIS A 29 -6.16 9.35 18.79
N GLY A 30 -6.21 10.51 18.14
CA GLY A 30 -7.47 11.07 17.68
C GLY A 30 -8.14 10.16 16.62
N PRO A 31 -9.48 10.18 16.51
CA PRO A 31 -10.18 9.48 15.44
C PRO A 31 -9.73 9.96 14.05
N GLU A 32 -9.22 11.19 13.96
CA GLU A 32 -8.67 11.84 12.78
C GLU A 32 -7.42 11.10 12.25
N ASP A 33 -6.45 10.81 13.12
CA ASP A 33 -5.22 10.10 12.78
C ASP A 33 -5.49 8.66 12.33
N THR A 34 -6.45 8.02 13.00
CA THR A 34 -6.86 6.65 12.67
C THR A 34 -7.50 6.61 11.28
N LEU A 35 -8.38 7.56 10.96
CA LEU A 35 -8.99 7.67 9.64
C LEU A 35 -7.95 7.96 8.55
N PHE A 36 -6.99 8.84 8.82
CA PHE A 36 -5.91 9.13 7.89
C PHE A 36 -5.12 7.87 7.53
N ASN A 37 -4.70 7.08 8.54
CA ASN A 37 -3.96 5.83 8.31
C ASN A 37 -4.76 4.79 7.53
N ILE A 38 -6.06 4.64 7.80
CA ILE A 38 -6.93 3.72 7.05
C ILE A 38 -7.06 4.15 5.58
N VAL A 39 -7.23 5.45 5.34
CA VAL A 39 -7.32 6.00 3.98
C VAL A 39 -6.00 5.79 3.23
N LEU A 40 -4.86 6.00 3.90
CA LEU A 40 -3.54 5.87 3.29
C LEU A 40 -3.24 4.41 2.88
N ILE A 41 -3.57 3.44 3.74
CA ILE A 41 -3.53 2.00 3.41
C ILE A 41 -4.43 1.67 2.22
N THR A 42 -5.64 2.24 2.19
CA THR A 42 -6.60 2.01 1.10
C THR A 42 -6.05 2.53 -0.24
N ILE A 43 -5.44 3.72 -0.25
CA ILE A 43 -4.81 4.29 -1.45
C ILE A 43 -3.64 3.41 -1.89
N THR A 44 -2.78 2.97 -0.96
CA THR A 44 -1.65 2.08 -1.27
C THR A 44 -2.11 0.75 -1.87
N LEU A 45 -3.20 0.16 -1.37
CA LEU A 45 -3.82 -1.03 -1.95
C LEU A 45 -4.32 -0.79 -3.38
N VAL A 46 -5.02 0.32 -3.62
CA VAL A 46 -5.53 0.68 -4.96
C VAL A 46 -4.38 0.89 -5.93
N VAL A 47 -3.34 1.65 -5.55
CA VAL A 47 -2.16 1.89 -6.39
C VAL A 47 -1.45 0.58 -6.72
N GLY A 48 -1.31 -0.34 -5.77
CA GLY A 48 -0.74 -1.66 -6.01
C GLY A 48 -1.59 -2.53 -6.94
N ALA A 49 -2.91 -2.55 -6.73
CA ALA A 49 -3.84 -3.31 -7.57
C ALA A 49 -3.87 -2.77 -9.02
N VAL A 50 -3.87 -1.46 -9.19
CA VAL A 50 -3.80 -0.83 -10.52
C VAL A 50 -2.43 -1.08 -11.15
N GLY A 51 -1.33 -0.89 -10.41
CA GLY A 51 0.02 -1.13 -10.90
C GLY A 51 0.26 -2.57 -11.37
N THR A 52 -0.24 -3.55 -10.61
CA THR A 52 -0.18 -4.98 -10.98
C THR A 52 -1.07 -5.30 -12.17
N THR A 53 -2.28 -4.74 -12.24
CA THR A 53 -3.22 -4.94 -13.35
C THR A 53 -2.70 -4.32 -14.66
N VAL A 54 -2.16 -3.10 -14.62
CA VAL A 54 -1.55 -2.43 -15.78
C VAL A 54 -0.32 -3.21 -16.27
N THR A 55 0.53 -3.67 -15.35
CA THR A 55 1.70 -4.51 -15.67
C THR A 55 1.28 -5.82 -16.33
N ARG A 56 0.19 -6.45 -15.88
CA ARG A 56 -0.38 -7.66 -16.49
C ARG A 56 -0.90 -7.39 -17.91
N ASN A 57 -1.67 -6.32 -18.09
CA ASN A 57 -2.30 -5.99 -19.37
C ASN A 57 -1.26 -5.60 -20.44
N SER A 58 -0.15 -4.96 -20.04
CA SER A 58 1.00 -4.67 -20.92
C SER A 58 1.59 -5.94 -21.55
N TRP A 59 1.54 -7.07 -20.84
CA TRP A 59 2.06 -8.35 -21.32
C TRP A 59 1.12 -9.09 -22.28
N THR A 60 -0.19 -8.83 -22.20
CA THR A 60 -1.19 -9.51 -23.07
C THR A 60 -1.31 -8.90 -24.46
N LYS A 61 -0.72 -7.71 -24.68
CA LYS A 61 -0.76 -6.98 -25.95
C LYS A 61 0.55 -7.07 -26.74
N SER A 62 1.52 -7.86 -26.29
CA SER A 62 2.77 -8.16 -27.01
C SER A 62 2.76 -9.60 -27.48
#